data_AF-A0A7X7F867-F1
#
_entry.id   AF-A0A7X7F867-F1
#
_cell.length_a   1.000
_cell.length_b   1.000
_cell.length_c   1.000
_cell.angle_alpha   90.00
_cell.angle_beta   90.00
_cell.angle_gamma   90.00
#
_symmetry.space_group_name_H-M   'P 1'
#
loop_
_entity.id
_entity.type
_entity.pdbx_description
1 polymer ?
#
loop_
_entity_poly.entity_id
_entity_poly.type
_entity_poly.pdbx_seq_one_letter_code
_entity_poly.pdbx_strand_id
1 'polypeptide(L)'
;MQTITGLWLDEAGTPSGRSAANFAYAQVRHADVNGYPVWDWSAAPFPSADPERWPAVSIAECDVLVIPRGARHVEEVFAFMRYLAEPGPAEKLALGQRKFSSLAETTLGFAAAHPNPRIGVFIALAKSPDVRVAPRLTVWKEYAEEMAVALNRLDTMKAEPEAALEEVRRRMQQKLDRLSRRWERIREQRMEEWKSHDAR
;
A
#
# COMPACT_ATOMS: atom_id res chain seq x y z
N MET A 1 -6.96 4.65 -4.59
CA MET A 1 -6.25 5.81 -4.00
C MET A 1 -5.04 5.25 -3.29
N GLN A 2 -3.90 5.14 -3.99
CA GLN A 2 -2.65 4.69 -3.37
C GLN A 2 -2.17 5.82 -2.47
N THR A 3 -2.37 5.68 -1.16
CA THR A 3 -1.69 6.52 -0.19
C THR A 3 -0.27 6.00 -0.02
N ILE A 4 0.63 6.48 -0.87
CA ILE A 4 2.03 6.54 -0.47
C ILE A 4 2.08 7.61 0.60
N THR A 5 2.37 7.23 1.84
CA THR A 5 2.62 8.14 2.95
C THR A 5 3.89 8.95 2.62
N GLY A 6 3.73 9.96 1.79
CA GLY A 6 4.66 11.06 1.66
C GLY A 6 4.18 12.18 2.57
N LEU A 7 5.13 12.92 3.16
CA LEU A 7 4.85 14.17 3.82
C LEU A 7 4.42 15.18 2.74
N TRP A 8 3.12 15.36 2.53
CA TRP A 8 2.61 16.33 1.56
C TRP A 8 2.61 17.72 2.20
N LEU A 9 3.40 18.65 1.63
CA LEU A 9 3.65 19.98 2.17
C LEU A 9 2.50 20.99 1.98
N ASP A 10 1.34 20.58 1.44
CA ASP A 10 0.18 21.47 1.21
C ASP A 10 -0.69 21.68 2.46
N GLU A 11 -0.28 21.15 3.62
CA GLU A 11 -1.02 21.28 4.87
C GLU A 11 -0.53 22.40 5.81
N ALA A 12 0.14 23.46 5.30
CA ALA A 12 0.84 24.46 6.12
C ALA A 12 0.03 25.07 7.30
N GLY A 13 -1.32 25.08 7.21
CA GLY A 13 -2.22 25.55 8.27
C GLY A 13 -2.56 24.53 9.36
N THR A 14 -2.28 23.23 9.18
CA THR A 14 -2.65 22.17 10.12
C THR A 14 -1.53 21.88 11.13
N PRO A 15 -1.83 21.26 12.29
CA PRO A 15 -0.80 20.74 13.19
C PRO A 15 0.18 19.79 12.49
N SER A 16 -0.29 18.96 11.56
CA SER A 16 0.53 18.06 10.75
C SER A 16 1.47 18.83 9.83
N GLY A 17 1.00 19.87 9.14
CA GLY A 17 1.85 20.74 8.32
C GLY A 17 2.87 21.55 9.13
N ARG A 18 2.52 21.99 10.35
CA ARG A 18 3.51 22.60 11.27
C ARG A 18 4.55 21.57 11.73
N SER A 19 4.14 20.34 12.02
CA SER A 19 5.05 19.26 12.38
C SER A 19 5.99 18.92 11.22
N ALA A 20 5.47 18.87 10.00
CA ALA A 20 6.24 18.72 8.78
C ALA A 20 7.24 19.86 8.55
N ALA A 21 6.80 21.11 8.76
CA ALA A 21 7.67 22.28 8.68
C ALA A 21 8.77 22.26 9.75
N ASN A 22 8.44 21.85 10.98
CA ASN A 22 9.41 21.70 12.07
C ASN A 22 10.41 20.58 11.78
N PHE A 23 9.95 19.46 11.21
CA PHE A 23 10.82 18.37 10.78
C PHE A 23 11.75 18.82 9.65
N ALA A 24 11.21 19.50 8.62
CA ALA A 24 12.02 20.09 7.56
C ALA A 24 13.03 21.11 8.11
N TYR A 25 12.62 21.98 9.03
CA TYR A 25 13.50 22.93 9.70
C TYR A 25 14.61 22.23 10.50
N ALA A 26 14.31 21.15 11.22
CA ALA A 26 15.30 20.36 11.93
C ALA A 26 16.31 19.71 10.97
N GLN A 27 15.84 19.19 9.84
CA GLN A 27 16.70 18.63 8.78
C GLN A 27 17.60 19.71 8.15
N VAL A 28 17.07 20.91 7.89
CA VAL A 28 17.84 22.06 7.39
C VAL A 28 18.93 22.47 8.38
N ARG A 29 18.61 22.56 9.67
CA ARG A 29 19.58 22.90 10.72
C ARG A 29 20.64 21.81 10.90
N HIS A 30 20.24 20.54 10.80
CA HIS A 30 21.19 19.42 10.81
C HIS A 30 22.13 19.46 9.61
N ALA A 31 21.61 19.73 8.41
CA ALA A 31 22.41 19.89 7.21
C ALA A 31 23.40 21.07 7.32
N ASP A 32 22.95 22.21 7.83
CA ASP A 32 23.77 23.41 8.07
C ASP A 32 24.94 23.12 9.03
N VAL A 33 24.68 22.46 10.16
CA VAL A 33 25.72 22.08 11.14
C VAL A 33 26.76 21.11 10.55
N ASN A 34 26.36 20.26 9.61
CA ASN A 34 27.23 19.24 9.02
C ASN A 34 27.76 19.62 7.62
N GLY A 35 27.46 20.81 7.11
CA GLY A 35 27.91 21.27 5.79
C GLY A 35 27.27 20.53 4.61
N TYR A 36 26.09 19.93 4.78
CA TYR A 36 25.35 19.28 3.70
C TYR A 36 24.54 20.30 2.89
N PRO A 37 24.40 20.14 1.56
CA PRO A 37 23.58 21.01 0.74
C PRO A 37 22.11 20.93 1.16
N VAL A 38 21.57 22.04 1.66
CA VAL A 38 20.24 22.17 2.31
C VAL A 38 19.04 21.91 1.38
N TRP A 39 19.23 21.99 0.05
CA TRP A 39 18.14 21.97 -0.94
C TRP A 39 18.05 20.70 -1.78
N ASP A 40 18.85 19.68 -1.50
CA ASP A 40 18.77 18.40 -2.21
C ASP A 40 17.86 17.43 -1.45
N TRP A 41 16.54 17.56 -1.66
CA TRP A 41 15.60 16.59 -1.13
C TRP A 41 15.74 15.28 -1.91
N SER A 42 15.71 14.17 -1.17
CA SER A 42 15.76 12.83 -1.72
C SER A 42 14.65 11.98 -1.12
N ALA A 43 14.45 10.81 -1.69
CA ALA A 43 13.55 9.79 -1.13
C ALA A 43 14.40 8.68 -0.52
N ALA A 44 13.95 8.16 0.62
CA ALA A 44 14.53 7.00 1.28
C ALA A 44 13.41 6.11 1.83
N PRO A 45 13.67 4.80 2.03
CA PRO A 45 12.80 3.94 2.82
C PRO A 45 12.46 4.54 4.19
N PHE A 46 11.29 4.22 4.73
CA PHE A 46 11.01 4.52 6.14
C PHE A 46 12.02 3.77 7.02
N PRO A 47 12.54 4.40 8.10
CA PRO A 47 13.40 3.71 9.05
C PRO A 47 12.71 2.50 9.65
N SER A 48 13.38 1.36 9.63
CA SER A 48 12.92 0.15 10.31
C SER A 48 13.31 0.18 11.79
N ALA A 49 12.45 -0.35 12.66
CA ALA A 49 12.80 -0.59 14.06
C ALA A 49 13.88 -1.69 14.20
N ASP A 50 14.01 -2.56 13.20
CA ASP A 50 15.05 -3.59 13.10
C ASP A 50 15.64 -3.54 11.67
N PRO A 51 16.62 -2.65 11.41
CA PRO A 51 17.20 -2.47 10.07
C PRO A 51 18.03 -3.65 9.58
N GLU A 52 18.62 -4.43 10.49
CA GLU A 52 19.40 -5.62 10.13
C GLU A 52 18.49 -6.71 9.56
N ARG A 53 17.28 -6.84 10.14
CA ARG A 53 16.31 -7.83 9.71
C ARG A 53 15.43 -7.35 8.55
N TRP A 54 15.00 -6.09 8.57
CA TRP A 54 14.09 -5.52 7.59
C TRP A 54 14.60 -4.15 7.10
N PRO A 55 15.61 -4.13 6.22
CA PRO A 55 16.25 -2.88 5.78
C PRO A 55 15.33 -1.97 4.97
N ALA A 56 14.24 -2.49 4.38
CA ALA A 56 13.38 -1.74 3.47
C ALA A 56 11.89 -2.13 3.63
N VAL A 57 11.32 -1.83 4.81
CA VAL A 57 9.89 -2.05 5.09
C VAL A 57 9.03 -1.07 4.30
N SER A 58 8.05 -1.61 3.59
CA SER A 58 7.02 -0.82 2.90
C SER A 58 5.72 -1.61 2.80
N ILE A 59 4.64 -0.92 2.46
CA ILE A 59 3.35 -1.54 2.15
C ILE A 59 3.09 -1.34 0.66
N ALA A 60 2.86 -2.44 -0.06
CA ALA A 60 2.42 -2.41 -1.44
C ALA A 60 0.90 -2.52 -1.53
N GLU A 61 0.31 -1.55 -2.21
CA GLU A 61 -1.08 -1.57 -2.66
C GLU A 61 -1.13 -1.39 -4.17
N CYS A 62 -2.08 -2.06 -4.81
CA CYS A 62 -2.25 -2.02 -6.25
C CYS A 62 -3.68 -1.61 -6.62
N ASP A 63 -3.78 -0.73 -7.62
CA ASP A 63 -5.02 -0.57 -8.37
C ASP A 63 -5.15 -1.79 -9.29
N VAL A 64 -6.28 -2.50 -9.22
CA VAL A 64 -6.52 -3.73 -9.98
C VAL A 64 -7.56 -3.52 -11.06
N LEU A 65 -7.34 -4.13 -12.23
CA LEU A 65 -8.37 -4.27 -13.25
C LEU A 65 -9.13 -5.57 -13.00
N VAL A 66 -10.46 -5.49 -13.09
CA VAL A 66 -11.37 -6.61 -12.86
C VAL A 66 -12.39 -6.69 -13.99
N ILE A 67 -12.72 -7.91 -14.41
CA ILE A 67 -13.85 -8.15 -15.31
C ILE A 67 -15.08 -8.41 -14.43
N PRO A 68 -16.12 -7.56 -14.46
CA PRO A 68 -17.32 -7.79 -13.69
C PRO A 68 -17.99 -9.11 -14.09
N ARG A 69 -18.56 -9.83 -13.12
CA ARG A 69 -19.36 -11.02 -13.42
C ARG A 69 -20.56 -10.65 -14.29
N GLY A 70 -20.78 -11.40 -15.38
CA GLY A 70 -21.85 -11.14 -16.34
C GLY A 70 -21.53 -10.05 -17.39
N ALA A 71 -20.26 -9.63 -17.50
CA ALA A 71 -19.83 -8.78 -18.62
C ALA A 71 -20.08 -9.48 -19.96
N ARG A 72 -20.57 -8.73 -20.95
CA ARG A 72 -20.96 -9.28 -22.28
C ARG A 72 -19.78 -9.56 -23.21
N HIS A 73 -18.64 -8.89 -22.98
CA HIS A 73 -17.48 -8.88 -23.87
C HIS A 73 -16.22 -9.33 -23.11
N VAL A 74 -16.29 -10.51 -22.47
CA VAL A 74 -15.22 -11.00 -21.59
C VAL A 74 -13.92 -11.18 -22.36
N GLU A 75 -13.98 -11.75 -23.56
CA GLU A 75 -12.80 -12.02 -24.40
C GLU A 75 -12.12 -10.73 -24.87
N GLU A 76 -12.90 -9.73 -25.31
CA GLU A 76 -12.37 -8.44 -25.75
C GLU A 76 -11.76 -7.64 -24.59
N VAL A 77 -12.41 -7.67 -23.42
CA VAL A 77 -11.87 -7.03 -22.21
C VAL A 77 -10.58 -7.74 -21.76
N PHE A 78 -10.54 -9.07 -21.83
CA PHE A 78 -9.33 -9.82 -21.51
C PHE A 78 -8.19 -9.53 -22.50
N ALA A 79 -8.49 -9.42 -23.79
CA ALA A 79 -7.53 -9.01 -24.80
C ALA A 79 -6.98 -7.59 -24.52
N PHE A 80 -7.84 -6.66 -24.11
CA PHE A 80 -7.42 -5.32 -23.71
C PHE A 80 -6.55 -5.32 -22.44
N MET A 81 -6.92 -6.11 -21.42
CA MET A 81 -6.10 -6.26 -20.21
C MET A 81 -4.72 -6.83 -20.52
N ARG A 82 -4.62 -7.78 -21.46
CA ARG A 82 -3.34 -8.30 -21.95
C ARG A 82 -2.51 -7.22 -22.62
N TYR A 83 -3.10 -6.46 -23.54
CA TYR A 83 -2.43 -5.32 -24.18
C TYR A 83 -1.93 -4.30 -23.15
N LEU A 84 -2.75 -3.98 -22.13
CA LEU A 84 -2.34 -3.03 -21.10
C LEU A 84 -1.15 -3.53 -20.25
N ALA A 85 -0.98 -4.84 -20.13
CA ALA A 85 0.14 -5.46 -19.42
C ALA A 85 1.43 -5.55 -20.25
N GLU A 86 1.46 -5.02 -21.49
CA GLU A 86 2.68 -4.90 -22.28
C GLU A 86 3.52 -3.68 -21.85
N PRO A 87 4.86 -3.69 -22.03
CA PRO A 87 5.74 -2.59 -21.64
C PRO A 87 5.29 -1.20 -22.11
N GLY A 88 4.99 -1.03 -23.39
CA GLY A 88 4.63 0.27 -23.95
C GLY A 88 3.36 0.87 -23.32
N PRO A 89 2.20 0.17 -23.39
CA PRO A 89 0.95 0.65 -22.80
C PRO A 89 1.01 0.83 -21.27
N ALA A 90 1.59 -0.13 -20.55
CA ALA A 90 1.71 -0.07 -19.08
C ALA A 90 2.53 1.16 -18.65
N GLU A 91 3.69 1.36 -19.26
CA GLU A 91 4.59 2.46 -18.94
C GLU A 91 4.03 3.80 -19.38
N LYS A 92 3.34 3.87 -20.53
CA LYS A 92 2.63 5.07 -20.96
C LYS A 92 1.57 5.49 -19.94
N LEU A 93 0.78 4.54 -19.44
CA LEU A 93 -0.21 4.81 -18.40
C LEU A 93 0.45 5.25 -17.09
N ALA A 94 1.48 4.53 -16.65
CA ALA A 94 2.21 4.83 -15.41
C ALA A 94 2.87 6.22 -15.45
N LEU A 95 3.51 6.59 -16.57
CA LEU A 95 4.06 7.93 -16.80
C LEU A 95 2.98 9.01 -16.77
N GLY A 96 1.85 8.76 -17.44
CA GLY A 96 0.71 9.68 -17.45
C GLY A 96 0.15 9.94 -16.05
N GLN A 97 0.17 8.92 -15.18
CA GLN A 97 -0.26 9.01 -13.78
C GLN A 97 0.86 9.43 -12.81
N ARG A 98 2.10 9.59 -13.30
CA ARG A 98 3.31 9.85 -12.49
C ARG A 98 3.55 8.79 -11.40
N LYS A 99 3.26 7.53 -11.72
CA LYS A 99 3.44 6.36 -10.86
C LYS A 99 4.54 5.45 -11.42
N PHE A 100 5.07 4.57 -10.57
CA PHE A 100 5.87 3.46 -11.06
C PHE A 100 4.98 2.42 -11.76
N SER A 101 5.58 1.67 -12.69
CA SER A 101 4.90 0.60 -13.43
C SER A 101 4.63 -0.62 -12.55
N SER A 102 3.52 -1.32 -12.80
CA SER A 102 3.19 -2.60 -12.15
C SER A 102 3.90 -3.79 -12.78
N LEU A 103 4.68 -3.59 -13.84
CA LEU A 103 5.43 -4.64 -14.50
C LEU A 103 6.56 -5.16 -13.61
N ALA A 104 6.82 -6.47 -13.71
CA ALA A 104 7.96 -7.09 -13.05
C ALA A 104 9.27 -6.43 -13.47
N GLU A 105 9.42 -6.12 -14.76
CA GLU A 105 10.55 -5.36 -15.30
C GLU A 105 10.06 -4.16 -16.11
N THR A 106 10.76 -3.04 -15.94
CA THR A 106 10.53 -1.81 -16.69
C THR A 106 11.62 -1.64 -17.75
N THR A 107 11.29 -0.96 -18.84
CA THR A 107 12.27 -0.60 -19.86
C THR A 107 13.32 0.36 -19.28
N LEU A 108 14.54 0.32 -19.84
CA LEU A 108 15.65 1.19 -19.40
C LEU A 108 15.28 2.68 -19.47
N GLY A 109 14.46 3.07 -20.45
CA GLY A 109 14.03 4.45 -20.66
C GLY A 109 12.96 4.92 -19.68
N PHE A 110 12.22 4.02 -19.02
CA PHE A 110 11.09 4.39 -18.16
C PHE A 110 11.51 5.28 -17.00
N ALA A 111 12.52 4.84 -16.22
CA ALA A 111 12.97 5.58 -15.04
C ALA A 111 13.59 6.93 -15.42
N ALA A 112 14.30 7.00 -16.55
CA ALA A 112 14.92 8.22 -17.05
C ALA A 112 13.88 9.23 -17.57
N ALA A 113 12.78 8.75 -18.15
CA ALA A 113 11.69 9.59 -18.64
C ALA A 113 10.69 10.00 -17.53
N HIS A 114 10.81 9.42 -16.33
CA HIS A 114 9.84 9.64 -15.27
C HIS A 114 10.01 11.04 -14.64
N PRO A 115 8.92 11.82 -14.47
CA PRO A 115 9.01 13.18 -13.90
C PRO A 115 9.55 13.24 -12.46
N ASN A 116 9.37 12.16 -11.70
CA ASN A 116 9.98 12.01 -10.38
C ASN A 116 11.41 11.46 -10.52
N PRO A 117 12.47 12.26 -10.25
CA PRO A 117 13.86 11.82 -10.37
C PRO A 117 14.24 10.75 -9.33
N ARG A 118 13.41 10.54 -8.31
CA ARG A 118 13.61 9.55 -7.24
C ARG A 118 12.72 8.32 -7.41
N ILE A 119 12.09 8.12 -8.58
CA ILE A 119 11.16 7.00 -8.82
C ILE A 119 11.80 5.63 -8.56
N GLY A 120 13.12 5.51 -8.79
CA GLY A 120 13.88 4.28 -8.54
C GLY A 120 13.78 3.79 -7.10
N VAL A 121 13.68 4.70 -6.11
CA VAL A 121 13.49 4.33 -4.69
C VAL A 121 12.15 3.63 -4.49
N PHE A 122 11.08 4.15 -5.08
CA PHE A 122 9.75 3.56 -4.96
C PHE A 122 9.63 2.23 -5.73
N ILE A 123 10.26 2.13 -6.90
CA ILE A 123 10.35 0.86 -7.65
C ILE A 123 11.11 -0.19 -6.82
N ALA A 124 12.25 0.18 -6.23
CA ALA A 124 13.03 -0.72 -5.39
C ALA A 124 12.26 -1.16 -4.14
N LEU A 125 11.56 -0.24 -3.47
CA LEU A 125 10.68 -0.55 -2.34
C LEU A 125 9.54 -1.50 -2.71
N ALA A 126 8.90 -1.29 -3.86
CA ALA A 126 7.82 -2.15 -4.34
C ALA A 126 8.31 -3.57 -4.69
N LYS A 127 9.57 -3.70 -5.12
CA LYS A 127 10.24 -4.98 -5.42
C LYS A 127 10.95 -5.61 -4.22
N SER A 128 10.98 -4.94 -3.07
CA SER A 128 11.69 -5.40 -1.86
C SER A 128 11.12 -6.72 -1.35
N PRO A 129 11.94 -7.69 -0.90
CA PRO A 129 11.45 -8.90 -0.25
C PRO A 129 10.72 -8.62 1.08
N ASP A 130 10.96 -7.44 1.68
CA ASP A 130 10.35 -7.02 2.94
C ASP A 130 9.01 -6.29 2.76
N VAL A 131 8.57 -6.11 1.52
CA VAL A 131 7.29 -5.45 1.23
C VAL A 131 6.13 -6.27 1.79
N ARG A 132 5.22 -5.60 2.48
CA ARG A 132 4.00 -6.21 3.04
C ARG A 132 2.81 -5.79 2.20
N VAL A 133 1.80 -6.63 2.18
CA VAL A 133 0.50 -6.30 1.57
C VAL A 133 -0.57 -6.33 2.64
N ALA A 134 -1.62 -5.54 2.46
CA ALA A 134 -2.79 -5.62 3.31
C ALA A 134 -3.32 -7.08 3.33
N PRO A 135 -3.60 -7.66 4.50
CA PRO A 135 -4.25 -8.95 4.64
C PRO A 135 -5.54 -9.02 3.83
N ARG A 136 -5.70 -10.08 3.03
CA ARG A 136 -6.90 -10.35 2.25
C ARG A 136 -7.97 -11.02 3.11
N LEU A 137 -8.47 -10.28 4.09
CA LEU A 137 -9.49 -10.75 5.02
C LEU A 137 -10.85 -10.14 4.68
N THR A 138 -11.92 -10.93 4.76
CA THR A 138 -13.29 -10.42 4.61
C THR A 138 -13.64 -9.39 5.67
N VAL A 139 -12.98 -9.46 6.85
CA VAL A 139 -13.13 -8.53 7.98
C VAL A 139 -12.03 -7.48 8.04
N TRP A 140 -11.29 -7.27 6.94
CA TRP A 140 -10.12 -6.38 6.95
C TRP A 140 -10.49 -4.96 7.37
N LYS A 141 -11.64 -4.44 6.90
CA LYS A 141 -12.09 -3.10 7.25
C LYS A 141 -12.32 -2.96 8.76
N GLU A 142 -13.07 -3.89 9.34
CA GLU A 142 -13.34 -3.89 10.78
C GLU A 142 -12.06 -4.12 11.59
N TYR A 143 -11.13 -4.93 11.09
CA TYR A 143 -9.83 -5.12 11.72
C TYR A 143 -9.01 -3.82 11.74
N ALA A 144 -8.95 -3.11 10.61
CA ALA A 144 -8.24 -1.84 10.50
C ALA A 144 -8.85 -0.77 11.41
N GLU A 145 -10.18 -0.72 11.51
CA GLU A 145 -10.89 0.19 12.43
C GLU A 145 -10.59 -0.13 13.90
N GLU A 146 -10.63 -1.40 14.31
CA GLU A 146 -10.27 -1.78 15.70
C GLU A 146 -8.79 -1.51 16.01
N MET A 147 -7.89 -1.68 15.02
CA MET A 147 -6.48 -1.30 15.16
C MET A 147 -6.32 0.21 15.36
N ALA A 148 -7.07 1.04 14.64
CA ALA A 148 -7.05 2.49 14.83
C ALA A 148 -7.55 2.90 16.23
N VAL A 149 -8.57 2.21 16.75
CA VAL A 149 -9.05 2.41 18.12
C VAL A 149 -7.97 2.01 19.14
N ALA A 150 -7.26 0.91 18.93
CA ALA A 150 -6.16 0.49 19.79
C ALA A 150 -5.04 1.55 19.82
N LEU A 151 -4.60 2.02 18.65
CA LEU A 151 -3.60 3.09 18.55
C LEU A 151 -4.03 4.35 19.30
N ASN A 152 -5.27 4.80 19.14
CA ASN A 152 -5.79 5.95 19.88
C ASN A 152 -5.70 5.77 21.41
N ARG A 153 -5.92 4.55 21.92
CA ARG A 153 -5.79 4.25 23.35
C ARG A 153 -4.34 4.28 23.81
N LEU A 154 -3.41 3.84 22.98
CA LEU A 154 -1.97 3.94 23.26
C LEU A 154 -1.54 5.42 23.27
N ASP A 155 -1.92 6.17 22.25
CA ASP A 155 -1.58 7.60 22.10
C ASP A 155 -2.14 8.45 23.25
N THR A 156 -3.29 8.05 23.80
CA THR A 156 -3.90 8.72 24.95
C THR A 156 -3.50 8.13 26.30
N MET A 157 -2.54 7.19 26.32
CA MET A 157 -2.05 6.50 27.53
C MET A 157 -3.18 5.84 28.35
N LYS A 158 -4.23 5.37 27.67
CA LYS A 158 -5.40 4.69 28.27
C LYS A 158 -5.28 3.18 28.25
N ALA A 159 -4.21 2.63 27.69
CA ALA A 159 -3.91 1.21 27.67
C ALA A 159 -2.41 0.97 27.46
N GLU A 160 -1.91 -0.14 27.99
CA GLU A 160 -0.61 -0.69 27.60
C GLU A 160 -0.70 -1.44 26.27
N PRO A 161 0.40 -1.53 25.48
CA PRO A 161 0.43 -2.21 24.18
C PRO A 161 -0.15 -3.62 24.18
N GLU A 162 0.25 -4.47 25.13
CA GLU A 162 -0.20 -5.86 25.21
C GLU A 162 -1.72 -5.94 25.44
N ALA A 163 -2.25 -5.11 26.34
CA ALA A 163 -3.66 -5.07 26.67
C ALA A 163 -4.51 -4.55 25.49
N ALA A 164 -4.02 -3.54 24.78
CA ALA A 164 -4.70 -3.01 23.59
C ALA A 164 -4.78 -4.07 22.48
N LEU A 165 -3.69 -4.79 22.22
CA LEU A 165 -3.62 -5.83 21.21
C LEU A 165 -4.43 -7.09 21.57
N GLU A 166 -4.45 -7.49 22.85
CA GLU A 166 -5.31 -8.59 23.31
C GLU A 166 -6.78 -8.27 23.06
N GLU A 167 -7.20 -7.04 23.31
CA GLU A 167 -8.59 -6.63 23.07
C GLU A 167 -8.96 -6.64 21.58
N VAL A 168 -8.07 -6.14 20.70
CA VAL A 168 -8.27 -6.26 19.24
C VAL A 168 -8.39 -7.72 18.83
N ARG A 169 -7.46 -8.57 19.29
CA ARG A 169 -7.46 -10.00 18.98
C ARG A 169 -8.77 -10.65 19.41
N ARG A 170 -9.19 -10.45 20.66
CA ARG A 170 -10.42 -11.02 21.21
C ARG A 170 -11.65 -10.64 20.39
N ARG A 171 -11.80 -9.35 20.03
CA ARG A 171 -12.94 -8.85 19.25
C ARG A 171 -12.94 -9.37 17.81
N MET A 172 -11.77 -9.33 17.17
CA MET A 172 -11.66 -9.65 15.75
C MET A 172 -11.65 -11.16 15.50
N GLN A 173 -11.10 -11.95 16.43
CA GLN A 173 -11.14 -13.41 16.35
C GLN A 173 -12.58 -13.92 16.34
N GLN A 174 -13.44 -13.40 17.21
CA GLN A 174 -14.84 -13.81 17.24
C GLN A 174 -15.57 -13.54 15.90
N LYS A 175 -15.30 -12.38 15.28
CA LYS A 175 -15.88 -12.03 13.97
C LYS A 175 -15.35 -12.94 12.86
N LEU A 176 -14.03 -13.18 12.86
CA LEU A 176 -13.38 -14.06 11.89
C LEU A 176 -13.93 -15.49 12.00
N ASP A 177 -13.98 -16.06 13.21
CA ASP A 177 -14.50 -17.41 13.46
C ASP A 177 -15.93 -17.57 12.98
N ARG A 178 -16.79 -16.56 13.22
CA ARG A 178 -18.17 -16.58 12.76
C ARG A 178 -18.26 -16.66 11.24
N LEU A 179 -17.43 -15.91 10.52
CA LEU A 179 -17.41 -15.90 9.06
C LEU A 179 -16.79 -17.17 8.50
N SER A 180 -15.72 -17.68 9.08
CA SER A 180 -15.10 -18.95 8.72
C SER A 180 -16.12 -20.09 8.83
N ARG A 181 -16.83 -20.20 9.96
CA ARG A 181 -17.89 -21.21 10.14
C ARG A 181 -19.06 -21.06 9.17
N ARG A 182 -19.35 -19.83 8.71
CA ARG A 182 -20.39 -19.60 7.69
C ARG A 182 -19.89 -20.05 6.31
N TRP A 183 -18.64 -19.72 5.99
CA TRP A 183 -18.01 -20.12 4.73
C TRP A 183 -17.86 -21.62 4.62
N GLU A 184 -17.38 -22.30 5.66
CA GLU A 184 -17.24 -23.76 5.71
C GLU A 184 -18.55 -24.48 5.37
N ARG A 185 -19.69 -24.00 5.86
CA ARG A 185 -21.01 -24.57 5.59
C ARG A 185 -21.45 -24.49 4.12
N ILE A 186 -20.99 -23.47 3.39
CA ILE A 186 -21.44 -23.21 2.01
C ILE A 186 -20.34 -23.43 0.97
N ARG A 187 -19.10 -23.66 1.40
CA ARG A 187 -17.92 -23.69 0.53
C ARG A 187 -18.07 -24.70 -0.59
N GLU A 188 -18.42 -25.95 -0.26
CA GLU A 188 -18.54 -27.03 -1.25
C GLU A 188 -19.59 -26.70 -2.31
N GLN A 189 -20.79 -26.29 -1.86
CA GLN A 189 -21.87 -25.85 -2.75
C GLN A 189 -21.42 -24.68 -3.63
N ARG A 190 -20.77 -23.65 -3.06
CA ARG A 190 -20.30 -22.48 -3.82
C ARG A 190 -19.23 -22.83 -4.84
N MET A 191 -18.30 -23.72 -4.48
CA MET A 191 -17.27 -24.18 -5.42
C MET A 191 -17.88 -24.97 -6.57
N GLU A 192 -18.90 -25.78 -6.31
CA GLU A 192 -19.64 -26.52 -7.36
C GLU A 192 -20.44 -25.59 -8.26
N GLU A 193 -21.17 -24.62 -7.67
CA GLU A 193 -21.86 -23.56 -8.40
C GLU A 193 -20.90 -22.76 -9.30
N TRP A 194 -19.66 -22.50 -8.86
CA TRP A 194 -18.68 -21.76 -9.64
C TRP A 194 -18.05 -22.61 -10.76
N LYS A 195 -17.82 -23.90 -10.54
CA LYS A 195 -17.34 -24.82 -11.57
C LYS A 195 -18.37 -25.08 -12.67
N SER A 196 -19.64 -25.18 -12.28
CA SER A 196 -20.77 -25.44 -13.18
C SER A 196 -21.28 -24.20 -13.92
N HIS A 197 -20.78 -23.01 -13.56
CA HIS A 197 -21.17 -21.77 -14.22
C HIS A 197 -20.44 -21.63 -15.57
N ASP A 198 -21.11 -22.07 -16.64
CA ASP A 198 -20.72 -21.81 -18.02
C ASP A 198 -20.94 -20.31 -18.31
N ALA A 199 -19.86 -19.55 -18.41
CA ALA A 199 -19.89 -18.13 -18.76
C ALA A 199 -20.13 -17.99 -20.27
N ARG A 200 -21.36 -18.29 -20.71
CA ARG A 200 -21.84 -17.91 -22.04
C ARG A 200 -22.43 -16.51 -22.02
#